data_AF-A0A6F9BNF0-F1
#
_entry.id   AF-A0A6F9BNF0-F1
#
_cell.length_a   1.000
_cell.length_b   1.000
_cell.length_c   1.000
_cell.angle_alpha   90.00
_cell.angle_beta   90.00
_cell.angle_gamma   90.00
#
_symmetry.space_group_name_H-M   'P 1'
#
loop_
_entity.id
_entity.type
_entity.pdbx_description
1 polymer ?
#
loop_
_entity_poly.entity_id
_entity_poly.type
_entity_poly.pdbx_seq_one_letter_code
_entity_poly.pdbx_strand_id
1 'polypeptide(L)'
;IQQLGEEDCLVPQPRGSLPKACAIGLTTVVTTAILVLEPKGFFRHVAAAILILTVGPSLHGVFLLSEECLHHAITRYRGRRLGQMVTACVGVCTLLGVELAVLLFGLTEPQPWRDQWSMVILACGLYPLLKTLGVLGLSEVEVSEICEKKKVNVAHGLAWSFHLGYLNLVLPCPFETRGSRKFLILLPLNANIAHKLEDEDTNICFHDNLPNTEIDRAGIRGLVHHCVVEYATPLLTLYKMSQES
;
A
#
# COMPACT_ATOMS: atom_id res chain seq x y z
N ILE A 1 25.70 18.26 -18.93
CA ILE A 1 24.52 18.91 -18.28
C ILE A 1 23.20 18.23 -18.69
N GLN A 2 23.13 17.51 -19.82
CA GLN A 2 21.88 16.89 -20.30
C GLN A 2 21.56 15.49 -19.71
N GLN A 3 22.48 14.83 -19.00
CA GLN A 3 22.24 13.51 -18.39
C GLN A 3 21.72 13.55 -16.95
N LEU A 4 21.88 14.66 -16.21
CA LEU A 4 21.39 14.73 -14.82
C LEU A 4 19.86 14.87 -14.73
N GLY A 5 19.18 15.29 -15.80
CA GLY A 5 17.72 15.48 -15.81
C GLY A 5 16.92 14.21 -16.06
N GLU A 6 17.54 13.13 -16.54
CA GLU A 6 16.86 11.84 -16.74
C GLU A 6 16.88 10.97 -15.48
N GLU A 7 17.88 11.11 -14.60
CA GLU A 7 17.98 10.35 -13.36
C GLU A 7 16.95 10.78 -12.29
N ASP A 8 16.61 12.08 -12.23
CA ASP A 8 15.58 12.61 -11.34
C ASP A 8 14.16 12.09 -11.67
N CYS A 9 13.98 11.45 -12.83
CA CYS A 9 12.70 10.89 -13.27
C CYS A 9 12.55 9.38 -12.95
N LEU A 10 13.59 8.72 -12.43
CA LEU A 10 13.60 7.26 -12.24
C LEU A 10 12.93 6.82 -10.94
N VAL A 11 12.92 7.67 -9.91
CA VAL A 11 12.28 7.37 -8.61
C VAL A 11 10.91 8.05 -8.56
N PRO A 12 9.80 7.30 -8.51
CA PRO A 12 8.47 7.89 -8.44
C PRO A 12 8.29 8.65 -7.13
N GLN A 13 7.66 9.83 -7.21
CA GLN A 13 7.30 10.61 -6.04
C GLN A 13 6.12 9.98 -5.28
N PRO A 14 6.04 10.19 -3.95
CA PRO A 14 4.90 9.71 -3.17
C PRO A 14 3.60 10.34 -3.69
N ARG A 15 2.53 9.56 -3.67
CA ARG A 15 1.23 9.99 -4.20
C ARG A 15 0.66 11.19 -3.44
N GLY A 16 0.17 12.16 -4.21
CA GLY A 16 -0.46 13.38 -3.70
C GLY A 16 -1.94 13.23 -3.32
N SER A 17 -2.53 14.29 -2.79
CA SER A 17 -3.95 14.35 -2.38
C SER A 17 -4.91 14.77 -3.50
N LEU A 18 -4.43 14.92 -4.73
CA LEU A 18 -5.19 15.45 -5.86
C LEU A 18 -6.50 14.68 -6.15
N PRO A 19 -6.52 13.33 -6.17
CA PRO A 19 -7.77 12.59 -6.38
C PRO A 19 -8.84 12.91 -5.33
N LYS A 20 -8.44 13.15 -4.07
CA LYS A 20 -9.35 13.52 -2.98
C LYS A 20 -9.91 14.93 -3.18
N ALA A 21 -9.06 15.87 -3.61
CA ALA A 21 -9.49 17.23 -3.91
C ALA A 21 -10.50 17.25 -5.06
N CYS A 22 -10.25 16.50 -6.14
CA CYS A 22 -11.19 16.35 -7.25
C CYS A 22 -12.52 15.72 -6.80
N ALA A 23 -12.49 14.69 -5.96
CA ALA A 23 -13.70 14.05 -5.42
C ALA A 23 -14.54 15.00 -4.56
N ILE A 24 -13.89 15.81 -3.71
CA ILE A 24 -14.56 16.85 -2.91
C ILE A 24 -15.19 17.88 -3.84
N GLY A 25 -14.44 18.39 -4.82
CA GLY A 25 -14.94 19.35 -5.81
C GLY A 25 -16.17 18.82 -6.55
N LEU A 26 -16.11 17.61 -7.10
CA LEU A 26 -17.25 17.01 -7.80
C LEU A 26 -18.47 16.84 -6.87
N THR A 27 -18.24 16.37 -5.65
CA THR A 27 -19.32 16.18 -4.67
C THR A 27 -20.01 17.50 -4.34
N THR A 28 -19.25 18.59 -4.14
CA THR A 28 -19.82 19.92 -3.90
C THR A 28 -20.64 20.44 -5.07
N VAL A 29 -20.22 20.19 -6.31
CA VAL A 29 -20.97 20.58 -7.51
C VAL A 29 -22.28 19.80 -7.61
N VAL A 30 -22.22 18.47 -7.44
CA VAL A 30 -23.40 17.59 -7.53
C VAL A 30 -24.41 17.91 -6.43
N THR A 31 -23.97 18.09 -5.18
CA THR A 31 -24.89 18.43 -4.08
C THR A 31 -25.55 19.79 -4.29
N THR A 32 -24.79 20.79 -4.77
CA THR A 32 -25.33 22.12 -5.10
C THR A 32 -26.38 22.03 -6.20
N ALA A 33 -26.12 21.23 -7.26
CA ALA A 33 -27.08 21.04 -8.34
C ALA A 33 -28.39 20.40 -7.85
N ILE A 34 -28.31 19.36 -7.01
CA ILE A 34 -29.50 18.70 -6.46
C ILE A 34 -30.28 19.66 -5.54
N LEU A 35 -29.59 20.46 -4.72
CA LEU A 35 -30.24 21.46 -3.86
C LEU A 35 -30.99 22.54 -4.65
N VAL A 36 -30.47 22.94 -5.82
CA VAL A 36 -31.12 23.92 -6.70
C VAL A 36 -32.32 23.29 -7.44
N LEU A 37 -32.20 22.05 -7.90
CA LEU A 37 -33.25 21.38 -8.68
C LEU A 37 -34.41 20.87 -7.82
N GLU A 38 -34.11 20.19 -6.71
CA GLU A 38 -35.12 19.55 -5.85
C GLU A 38 -34.81 19.72 -4.35
N PRO A 39 -34.98 20.93 -3.79
CA PRO A 39 -34.62 21.20 -2.40
C PRO A 39 -35.40 20.35 -1.39
N LYS A 40 -36.66 20.01 -1.69
CA LYS A 40 -37.54 19.23 -0.80
C LYS A 40 -37.17 17.74 -0.74
N GLY A 41 -36.52 17.21 -1.77
CA GLY A 41 -36.16 15.80 -1.89
C GLY A 41 -34.71 15.49 -1.53
N PHE A 42 -33.89 16.49 -1.20
CA PHE A 42 -32.44 16.34 -1.05
C PHE A 42 -32.04 15.23 -0.06
N PHE A 43 -32.54 15.29 1.18
CA PHE A 43 -32.23 14.31 2.22
C PHE A 43 -32.61 12.87 1.82
N ARG A 44 -33.73 12.72 1.10
CA ARG A 44 -34.20 11.42 0.61
C ARG A 44 -33.24 10.84 -0.43
N HIS A 45 -32.84 11.63 -1.41
CA HIS A 45 -31.92 11.17 -2.46
C HIS A 45 -30.54 10.84 -1.88
N VAL A 46 -30.06 11.66 -0.93
CA VAL A 46 -28.82 11.40 -0.21
C VAL A 46 -28.91 10.11 0.60
N ALA A 47 -29.98 9.90 1.36
CA ALA A 47 -30.20 8.68 2.14
C ALA A 47 -30.25 7.42 1.24
N ALA A 48 -31.00 7.49 0.13
CA ALA A 48 -31.10 6.39 -0.83
C ALA A 48 -29.76 6.06 -1.48
N ALA A 49 -28.99 7.07 -1.88
CA ALA A 49 -27.67 6.88 -2.47
C ALA A 49 -26.69 6.25 -1.46
N ILE A 50 -26.65 6.75 -0.22
CA ILE A 50 -25.80 6.17 0.83
C ILE A 50 -26.21 4.72 1.10
N LEU A 51 -27.51 4.43 1.19
CA LEU A 51 -28.01 3.06 1.40
C LEU A 51 -27.55 2.12 0.28
N ILE A 52 -27.76 2.49 -0.99
CA ILE A 52 -27.36 1.67 -2.14
C ILE A 52 -25.85 1.42 -2.15
N LEU A 53 -25.05 2.46 -1.87
CA LEU A 53 -23.59 2.37 -1.87
C LEU A 53 -23.03 1.57 -0.68
N THR A 54 -23.74 1.45 0.43
CA THR A 54 -23.26 0.79 1.66
C THR A 54 -23.77 -0.63 1.83
N VAL A 55 -24.99 -0.93 1.34
CA VAL A 55 -25.59 -2.26 1.44
C VAL A 55 -24.83 -3.31 0.63
N GLY A 56 -24.40 -2.99 -0.59
CA GLY A 56 -23.61 -3.90 -1.43
C GLY A 56 -22.31 -4.37 -0.76
N PRO A 57 -21.41 -3.46 -0.35
CA PRO A 57 -20.20 -3.83 0.40
C PRO A 57 -20.48 -4.59 1.68
N SER A 58 -21.56 -4.25 2.40
CA SER A 58 -21.94 -4.94 3.63
C SER A 58 -22.35 -6.40 3.38
N LEU A 59 -23.15 -6.66 2.34
CA LEU A 59 -23.53 -8.01 1.94
C LEU A 59 -22.33 -8.85 1.49
N HIS A 60 -21.43 -8.26 0.69
CA HIS A 60 -20.21 -8.94 0.33
C HIS A 60 -19.34 -9.24 1.56
N GLY A 61 -19.26 -8.31 2.52
CA GLY A 61 -18.60 -8.52 3.81
C GLY A 61 -19.22 -9.66 4.63
N VAL A 62 -20.54 -9.89 4.54
CA VAL A 62 -21.20 -11.05 5.16
C VAL A 62 -20.77 -12.36 4.50
N PHE A 63 -20.61 -12.39 3.18
CA PHE A 63 -20.09 -13.57 2.49
C PHE A 63 -18.64 -13.88 2.90
N LEU A 64 -17.77 -12.87 2.98
CA LEU A 64 -16.42 -13.03 3.51
C LEU A 64 -16.41 -13.46 4.97
N LEU A 65 -17.30 -12.90 5.79
CA LEU A 65 -17.43 -13.29 7.19
C LEU A 65 -17.84 -14.77 7.34
N SER A 66 -18.68 -15.28 6.45
CA SER A 66 -19.07 -16.69 6.47
C SER A 66 -17.86 -17.60 6.24
N GLU A 67 -17.00 -17.26 5.28
CA GLU A 67 -15.77 -18.00 4.99
C GLU A 67 -14.76 -17.90 6.16
N GLU A 68 -14.52 -16.69 6.67
CA GLU A 68 -13.62 -16.45 7.80
C GLU A 68 -14.10 -17.13 9.09
N CYS A 69 -15.42 -17.20 9.31
CA CYS A 69 -16.00 -17.87 10.47
C CYS A 69 -15.85 -19.39 10.41
N LEU A 70 -16.02 -19.98 9.23
CA LEU A 70 -15.95 -21.44 9.05
C LEU A 70 -14.50 -21.94 9.04
N HIS A 71 -13.56 -21.23 8.41
CA HIS A 71 -12.21 -21.74 8.16
C HIS A 71 -11.10 -21.05 8.97
N HIS A 72 -11.29 -19.80 9.39
CA HIS A 72 -10.19 -18.97 9.93
C HIS A 72 -10.43 -18.42 11.35
N ALA A 73 -11.55 -18.74 11.99
CA ALA A 73 -11.91 -18.24 13.32
C ALA A 73 -10.87 -18.61 14.40
N ILE A 74 -10.35 -19.85 14.35
CA ILE A 74 -9.39 -20.35 15.34
C ILE A 74 -7.94 -19.95 14.97
N THR A 75 -7.56 -20.12 13.70
CA THR A 75 -6.17 -19.94 13.25
C THR A 75 -5.76 -18.47 13.16
N ARG A 76 -6.63 -17.60 12.65
CA ARG A 76 -6.34 -16.17 12.45
C ARG A 76 -6.80 -15.30 13.62
N TYR A 77 -7.98 -15.58 14.18
CA TYR A 77 -8.56 -14.77 15.25
C TYR A 77 -8.42 -15.38 16.65
N ARG A 78 -7.82 -16.57 16.80
CA ARG A 78 -7.56 -17.22 18.10
C ARG A 78 -8.81 -17.32 18.99
N GLY A 79 -10.00 -17.44 18.40
CA GLY A 79 -11.27 -17.46 19.13
C GLY A 79 -11.68 -16.13 19.80
N ARG A 80 -11.10 -14.99 19.39
CA ARG A 80 -11.52 -13.66 19.87
C ARG A 80 -12.91 -13.27 19.37
N ARG A 81 -13.52 -12.30 20.09
CA ARG A 81 -14.90 -11.81 19.95
C ARG A 81 -15.30 -11.57 18.49
N LEU A 82 -16.46 -12.09 18.11
CA LEU A 82 -17.13 -11.97 16.81
C LEU A 82 -17.05 -10.55 16.21
N GLY A 83 -17.12 -9.50 17.04
CA GLY A 83 -17.02 -8.11 16.61
C GLY A 83 -15.71 -7.74 15.89
N GLN A 84 -14.57 -8.35 16.24
CA GLN A 84 -13.30 -8.11 15.53
C GLN A 84 -13.30 -8.71 14.12
N MET A 85 -13.96 -9.86 13.95
CA MET A 85 -14.12 -10.50 12.65
C MET A 85 -15.09 -9.70 11.78
N VAL A 86 -16.21 -9.26 12.35
CA VAL A 86 -17.20 -8.42 11.64
C VAL A 86 -16.56 -7.10 11.18
N THR A 87 -15.80 -6.44 12.05
CA THR A 87 -15.11 -5.18 11.69
C THR A 87 -14.00 -5.39 10.65
N ALA A 88 -13.35 -6.55 10.63
CA ALA A 88 -12.36 -6.89 9.61
C ALA A 88 -13.00 -7.21 8.24
N CYS A 89 -14.13 -7.91 8.22
CA CYS A 89 -14.78 -8.36 6.98
C CYS A 89 -15.66 -7.28 6.34
N VAL A 90 -16.43 -6.56 7.16
CA VAL A 90 -17.38 -5.54 6.69
C VAL A 90 -16.70 -4.17 6.63
N GLY A 91 -15.83 -3.86 7.60
CA GLY A 91 -15.22 -2.55 7.77
C GLY A 91 -16.02 -1.66 8.73
N VAL A 92 -15.33 -0.80 9.49
CA VAL A 92 -16.02 0.12 10.43
C VAL A 92 -16.75 1.25 9.69
N CYS A 93 -16.16 1.78 8.62
CA CYS A 93 -16.73 2.91 7.88
C CYS A 93 -18.01 2.54 7.11
N THR A 94 -18.10 1.32 6.59
CA THR A 94 -19.30 0.80 5.91
C THR A 94 -20.43 0.59 6.89
N LEU A 95 -20.15 0.06 8.09
CA LEU A 95 -21.14 -0.05 9.18
C LEU A 95 -21.69 1.32 9.60
N LEU A 96 -20.81 2.32 9.79
CA LEU A 96 -21.23 3.69 10.06
C LEU A 96 -22.06 4.29 8.91
N GLY A 97 -21.72 3.94 7.66
CA GLY A 97 -22.48 4.35 6.49
C GLY A 97 -23.90 3.78 6.47
N VAL A 98 -24.06 2.50 6.81
CA VAL A 98 -25.38 1.86 6.95
C VAL A 98 -26.18 2.50 8.09
N GLU A 99 -25.54 2.73 9.25
CA GLU A 99 -26.18 3.38 10.39
C GLU A 99 -26.67 4.79 10.02
N LEU A 100 -25.83 5.58 9.34
CA LEU A 100 -26.20 6.90 8.84
C LEU A 100 -27.35 6.84 7.82
N ALA A 101 -27.31 5.88 6.89
CA ALA A 101 -28.37 5.70 5.90
C ALA A 101 -29.72 5.43 6.56
N VAL A 102 -29.74 4.54 7.57
CA VAL A 102 -30.94 4.19 8.34
C VAL A 102 -31.45 5.39 9.14
N LEU A 103 -30.55 6.14 9.78
CA LEU A 103 -30.92 7.34 10.54
C LEU A 103 -31.51 8.44 9.63
N LEU A 104 -30.88 8.71 8.48
CA LEU A 104 -31.41 9.66 7.51
C LEU A 104 -32.75 9.20 6.92
N PHE A 105 -32.92 7.90 6.67
CA PHE A 105 -34.17 7.34 6.20
C PHE A 105 -35.30 7.49 7.23
N GLY A 106 -35.01 7.26 8.51
CA GLY A 106 -35.98 7.43 9.61
C GLY A 106 -36.44 8.87 9.84
N LEU A 107 -35.68 9.86 9.36
CA LEU A 107 -36.02 11.29 9.41
C LEU A 107 -36.81 11.77 8.18
N THR A 108 -37.02 10.91 7.17
CA THR A 108 -37.66 11.27 5.91
C THR A 108 -39.13 10.83 5.88
N GLU A 109 -40.01 11.63 5.28
CA GLU A 109 -41.44 11.33 5.14
C GLU A 109 -41.70 10.01 4.39
N PRO A 110 -42.66 9.17 4.85
CA PRO A 110 -42.96 7.88 4.25
C PRO A 110 -43.57 8.02 2.84
N GLN A 111 -42.81 7.65 1.82
CA GLN A 111 -43.21 7.62 0.39
C GLN A 111 -43.58 6.18 -0.03
N PRO A 112 -44.37 5.92 -1.10
CA PRO A 112 -44.79 4.58 -1.48
C PRO A 112 -43.60 3.64 -1.72
N TRP A 113 -43.61 2.54 -0.97
CA TRP A 113 -42.44 1.76 -0.60
C TRP A 113 -41.90 0.90 -1.76
N ARG A 114 -42.67 0.71 -2.85
CA ARG A 114 -42.43 -0.36 -3.83
C ARG A 114 -41.22 -0.13 -4.75
N ASP A 115 -41.03 1.09 -5.25
CA ASP A 115 -39.99 1.35 -6.27
C ASP A 115 -38.58 1.40 -5.67
N GLN A 116 -38.46 1.88 -4.42
CA GLN A 116 -37.19 2.02 -3.73
C GLN A 116 -36.60 0.65 -3.33
N TRP A 117 -37.43 -0.29 -2.86
CA TRP A 117 -36.99 -1.66 -2.54
C TRP A 117 -36.57 -2.46 -3.77
N SER A 118 -37.18 -2.23 -4.93
CA SER A 118 -36.77 -2.90 -6.17
C SER A 118 -35.32 -2.56 -6.54
N MET A 119 -34.95 -1.28 -6.43
CA MET A 119 -33.57 -0.82 -6.69
C MET A 119 -32.58 -1.36 -5.66
N VAL A 120 -32.96 -1.41 -4.38
CA VAL A 120 -32.11 -1.98 -3.32
C VAL A 120 -31.91 -3.47 -3.54
N ILE A 121 -32.97 -4.25 -3.81
CA ILE A 121 -32.88 -5.70 -4.08
C ILE A 121 -32.00 -5.97 -5.30
N LEU A 122 -32.16 -5.18 -6.37
CA LEU A 122 -31.34 -5.30 -7.57
C LEU A 122 -29.87 -4.99 -7.26
N ALA A 123 -29.59 -3.93 -6.51
CA ALA A 123 -28.23 -3.57 -6.09
C ALA A 123 -27.60 -4.66 -5.19
N CYS A 124 -28.37 -5.26 -4.29
CA CYS A 124 -27.95 -6.35 -3.42
C CYS A 124 -27.48 -7.59 -4.20
N GLY A 125 -28.16 -7.93 -5.31
CA GLY A 125 -27.78 -9.06 -6.15
C GLY A 125 -26.64 -8.74 -7.11
N LEU A 126 -26.69 -7.57 -7.75
CA LEU A 126 -25.69 -7.18 -8.76
C LEU A 126 -24.33 -6.86 -8.15
N TYR A 127 -24.28 -6.23 -6.98
CA TYR A 127 -23.00 -5.80 -6.40
C TYR A 127 -22.06 -6.98 -6.10
N PRO A 128 -22.47 -8.04 -5.36
CA PRO A 128 -21.60 -9.18 -5.10
C PRO A 128 -21.22 -9.91 -6.39
N LEU A 129 -22.14 -10.04 -7.34
CA LEU A 129 -21.89 -10.67 -8.63
C LEU A 129 -20.80 -9.92 -9.43
N LEU A 130 -20.93 -8.59 -9.56
CA LEU A 130 -19.93 -7.77 -10.23
C LEU A 130 -18.59 -7.76 -9.47
N LYS A 131 -18.64 -7.92 -8.13
CA LYS A 131 -17.43 -8.02 -7.31
C LYS A 131 -16.71 -9.36 -7.51
N THR A 132 -17.41 -10.48 -7.55
CA THR A 132 -16.80 -11.81 -7.80
C THR A 132 -16.32 -11.97 -9.23
N LEU A 133 -16.99 -11.32 -10.20
CA LEU A 133 -16.53 -11.25 -11.59
C LEU A 133 -15.31 -10.33 -11.79
N GLY A 134 -14.84 -9.65 -10.75
CA GLY A 134 -13.68 -8.75 -10.82
C GLY A 134 -13.96 -7.39 -11.45
N VAL A 135 -15.19 -7.11 -11.89
CA VAL A 135 -15.60 -5.81 -12.47
C VAL A 135 -15.46 -4.68 -11.45
N LEU A 136 -15.79 -4.95 -10.19
CA LEU A 136 -15.57 -4.06 -9.04
C LEU A 136 -14.26 -4.36 -8.30
N GLY A 137 -13.30 -5.00 -8.98
CA GLY A 137 -11.95 -5.22 -8.47
C GLY A 137 -11.20 -3.91 -8.26
N LEU A 138 -10.19 -3.94 -7.39
CA LEU A 138 -9.29 -2.79 -7.27
C LEU A 138 -8.45 -2.71 -8.54
N SER A 139 -8.30 -1.49 -9.08
CA SER A 139 -7.36 -1.24 -10.17
C SER A 139 -5.91 -1.44 -9.69
N GLU A 140 -5.00 -1.74 -10.60
CA GLU A 140 -3.57 -1.89 -10.29
C GLU A 140 -2.99 -0.63 -9.61
N VAL A 141 -3.51 0.53 -9.98
CA VAL A 141 -3.16 1.82 -9.39
C VAL A 141 -3.62 1.93 -7.94
N GLU A 142 -4.79 1.40 -7.58
CA GLU A 142 -5.28 1.37 -6.19
C GLU A 142 -4.54 0.33 -5.35
N VAL A 143 -4.26 -0.85 -5.93
CA VAL A 143 -3.47 -1.90 -5.26
C VAL A 143 -2.07 -1.38 -4.91
N SER A 144 -1.40 -0.71 -5.85
CA SER A 144 -0.09 -0.12 -5.62
C SER A 144 -0.12 0.99 -4.55
N GLU A 145 -1.15 1.85 -4.53
CA GLU A 145 -1.32 2.84 -3.44
C GLU A 145 -1.48 2.17 -2.08
N ILE A 146 -2.27 1.10 -1.98
CA ILE A 146 -2.49 0.37 -0.72
C ILE A 146 -1.18 -0.25 -0.25
N CYS A 147 -0.43 -0.89 -1.16
CA CYS A 147 0.85 -1.53 -0.86
C CYS A 147 1.90 -0.52 -0.38
N GLU A 148 2.00 0.62 -1.06
CA GLU A 148 2.94 1.70 -0.73
C GLU A 148 2.58 2.36 0.61
N LYS A 149 1.29 2.71 0.81
CA LYS A 149 0.80 3.35 2.03
C LYS A 149 0.93 2.47 3.27
N LYS A 150 0.65 1.17 3.15
CA LYS A 150 0.78 0.21 4.25
C LYS A 150 2.22 -0.28 4.44
N LYS A 151 3.15 0.09 3.54
CA LYS A 151 4.56 -0.36 3.57
C LYS A 151 4.70 -1.88 3.57
N VAL A 152 3.81 -2.56 2.84
CA VAL A 152 3.74 -4.03 2.76
C VAL A 152 4.32 -4.58 1.46
N ASN A 153 4.95 -3.73 0.65
CA ASN A 153 5.68 -4.18 -0.52
C ASN A 153 6.97 -4.92 -0.12
N VAL A 154 7.36 -5.89 -0.96
CA VAL A 154 8.59 -6.69 -0.77
C VAL A 154 9.81 -5.78 -0.62
N ALA A 155 9.88 -4.70 -1.41
CA ALA A 155 10.96 -3.73 -1.37
C ALA A 155 11.16 -3.11 0.04
N HIS A 156 10.09 -2.80 0.76
CA HIS A 156 10.21 -2.24 2.11
C HIS A 156 10.75 -3.26 3.11
N GLY A 157 10.31 -4.52 3.02
CA GLY A 157 10.85 -5.60 3.84
C GLY A 157 12.34 -5.86 3.59
N LEU A 158 12.74 -5.91 2.32
CA LEU A 158 14.14 -6.08 1.92
C LEU A 158 15.02 -4.90 2.37
N ALA A 159 14.53 -3.66 2.21
CA ALA A 159 15.24 -2.48 2.67
C ALA A 159 15.47 -2.49 4.19
N TRP A 160 14.47 -2.85 4.98
CA TRP A 160 14.61 -2.99 6.44
C TRP A 160 15.56 -4.11 6.83
N SER A 161 15.45 -5.27 6.17
CA SER A 161 16.34 -6.40 6.41
C SER A 161 17.80 -6.03 6.15
N PHE A 162 18.08 -5.36 5.03
CA PHE A 162 19.42 -4.90 4.68
C PHE A 162 19.94 -3.81 5.63
N HIS A 163 19.07 -2.86 6.00
CA HIS A 163 19.45 -1.82 6.94
C HIS A 163 19.79 -2.36 8.33
N LEU A 164 18.91 -3.19 8.91
CA LEU A 164 19.10 -3.73 10.25
C LEU A 164 20.15 -4.84 10.31
N GLY A 165 20.16 -5.71 9.30
CA GLY A 165 20.98 -6.92 9.26
C GLY A 165 22.39 -6.71 8.71
N TYR A 166 22.62 -5.63 7.96
CA TYR A 166 23.93 -5.34 7.37
C TYR A 166 24.42 -3.93 7.69
N LEU A 167 23.69 -2.90 7.25
CA LEU A 167 24.19 -1.52 7.36
C LEU A 167 24.42 -1.07 8.79
N ASN A 168 23.53 -1.40 9.73
CA ASN A 168 23.71 -1.05 11.14
C ASN A 168 24.89 -1.76 11.81
N LEU A 169 25.39 -2.85 11.22
CA LEU A 169 26.58 -3.56 11.72
C LEU A 169 27.86 -2.98 11.13
N VAL A 170 27.83 -2.56 9.86
CA VAL A 170 29.03 -2.12 9.11
C VAL A 170 29.28 -0.61 9.21
N LEU A 171 28.23 0.21 9.26
CA LEU A 171 28.35 1.68 9.33
C LEU A 171 28.93 2.28 10.64
N PRO A 172 28.81 1.68 11.86
CA PRO A 172 29.29 2.33 13.08
C PRO A 172 30.82 2.33 13.23
N CYS A 173 31.57 1.72 12.31
CA CYS A 173 33.04 1.79 12.31
C CYS A 173 33.52 3.20 11.91
N PRO A 174 34.24 3.93 12.79
CA PRO A 174 34.70 5.28 12.49
C PRO A 174 35.85 5.25 11.47
N PHE A 175 35.59 5.71 10.24
CA PHE A 175 36.61 5.98 9.24
C PHE A 175 37.36 7.28 9.58
N GLU A 176 38.39 7.21 10.41
CA GLU A 176 39.27 8.36 10.70
C GLU A 176 40.34 8.53 9.61
N THR A 177 40.14 9.43 8.63
CA THR A 177 41.10 10.40 8.02
C THR A 177 40.61 11.03 6.68
N ARG A 178 41.46 11.82 6.00
CA ARG A 178 41.20 12.96 5.06
C ARG A 178 40.78 12.59 3.61
N GLY A 179 39.82 11.69 3.41
CA GLY A 179 39.25 11.36 2.07
C GLY A 179 37.71 11.42 2.06
N SER A 180 37.06 11.18 0.91
CA SER A 180 35.59 11.11 0.79
C SER A 180 35.03 9.94 1.61
N ARG A 181 34.62 10.24 2.85
CA ARG A 181 34.10 9.33 3.89
C ARG A 181 32.72 8.76 3.54
N LYS A 182 32.58 7.99 2.47
CA LYS A 182 31.30 7.39 2.10
C LYS A 182 31.47 5.92 1.73
N PHE A 183 30.69 5.08 2.38
CA PHE A 183 30.37 3.73 1.90
C PHE A 183 29.40 3.90 0.72
N LEU A 184 29.86 3.60 -0.48
CA LEU A 184 29.08 3.75 -1.71
C LEU A 184 28.39 2.43 -2.00
N ILE A 185 27.07 2.46 -2.01
CA ILE A 185 26.27 1.29 -2.36
C ILE A 185 25.80 1.50 -3.80
N LEU A 186 26.12 0.55 -4.66
CA LEU A 186 25.66 0.52 -6.04
C LEU A 186 24.28 -0.13 -6.11
N LEU A 187 23.31 0.60 -6.67
CA LEU A 187 21.94 0.14 -6.86
C LEU A 187 21.57 0.18 -8.35
N PRO A 188 21.99 -0.82 -9.15
CA PRO A 188 21.56 -0.93 -10.54
C PRO A 188 20.04 -1.17 -10.61
N LEU A 189 19.31 -0.26 -11.28
CA LEU A 189 17.83 -0.31 -11.34
C LEU A 189 17.28 -1.53 -12.07
N ASN A 190 18.07 -2.13 -12.96
CA ASN A 190 17.72 -3.38 -13.66
C ASN A 190 17.93 -4.63 -12.80
N ALA A 191 18.45 -4.49 -11.57
CA ALA A 191 18.84 -5.57 -10.67
C ALA A 191 19.85 -6.58 -11.29
N ASN A 192 20.49 -6.22 -12.39
CA ASN A 192 21.54 -7.02 -13.00
C ASN A 192 22.86 -6.75 -12.27
N ILE A 193 23.38 -7.77 -11.60
CA ILE A 193 24.59 -7.65 -10.79
C ILE A 193 25.63 -8.63 -11.35
N ALA A 194 26.74 -8.11 -11.87
CA ALA A 194 27.91 -8.91 -12.18
C ALA A 194 28.59 -9.45 -10.91
N HIS A 195 29.26 -10.59 -11.05
CA HIS A 195 30.02 -11.21 -9.97
C HIS A 195 31.26 -10.41 -9.57
N LYS A 196 31.82 -9.61 -10.50
CA LYS A 196 32.94 -8.71 -10.24
C LYS A 196 32.63 -7.34 -10.82
N LEU A 197 33.01 -6.29 -10.08
CA LEU A 197 32.87 -4.91 -10.55
C LEU A 197 33.79 -4.60 -11.75
N GLU A 198 34.93 -5.29 -11.85
CA GLU A 198 35.88 -5.16 -12.94
C GLU A 198 35.31 -5.62 -14.29
N ASP A 199 34.30 -6.50 -14.26
CA ASP A 199 33.64 -7.00 -15.47
C ASP A 199 32.68 -5.96 -16.08
N GLU A 200 32.27 -4.95 -15.29
CA GLU A 200 31.30 -3.91 -15.70
C GLU A 200 31.99 -2.66 -16.27
N ASP A 201 33.17 -2.28 -15.77
CA ASP A 201 33.93 -1.13 -16.27
C ASP A 201 35.44 -1.34 -16.14
N THR A 202 36.15 -1.16 -17.26
CA THR A 202 37.62 -1.22 -17.34
C THR A 202 38.36 -0.21 -16.47
N ASN A 203 37.69 0.86 -16.02
CA ASN A 203 38.25 1.86 -15.12
C ASN A 203 38.20 1.42 -13.64
N ILE A 204 37.46 0.35 -13.31
CA ILE A 204 37.36 -0.17 -11.96
C ILE A 204 38.42 -1.25 -11.79
N CYS A 205 39.38 -1.02 -10.88
CA CYS A 205 40.38 -2.00 -10.51
C CYS A 205 40.24 -2.34 -9.02
N PHE A 206 40.24 -3.64 -8.70
CA PHE A 206 40.30 -4.09 -7.33
C PHE A 206 41.66 -3.72 -6.70
N HIS A 207 41.63 -3.01 -5.57
CA HIS A 207 42.84 -2.64 -4.84
C HIS A 207 43.17 -3.66 -3.76
N ASP A 208 42.33 -3.75 -2.73
CA ASP A 208 42.51 -4.67 -1.61
C ASP A 208 41.17 -4.96 -0.93
N ASN A 209 41.10 -6.11 -0.25
CA ASN A 209 40.00 -6.40 0.67
C ASN A 209 40.16 -5.58 1.95
N LEU A 210 39.04 -5.18 2.53
CA LEU A 210 39.01 -4.70 3.91
C LEU A 210 39.53 -5.83 4.82
N PRO A 211 40.32 -5.50 5.87
CA PRO A 211 40.70 -6.50 6.86
C PRO A 211 39.44 -7.06 7.52
N ASN A 212 39.43 -8.37 7.77
CA ASN A 212 38.29 -9.03 8.38
C ASN A 212 37.90 -8.34 9.68
N THR A 213 36.68 -7.80 9.72
CA THR A 213 36.12 -7.22 10.93
C THR A 213 35.50 -8.37 11.72
N GLU A 214 36.25 -8.97 12.64
CA GLU A 214 35.67 -9.84 13.66
C GLU A 214 34.88 -8.94 14.63
N ILE A 215 33.55 -8.98 14.53
CA ILE A 215 32.67 -8.17 15.38
C ILE A 215 32.58 -8.83 16.76
N ASP A 216 33.59 -8.59 17.60
CA ASP A 216 33.56 -8.92 19.02
C ASP A 216 32.91 -7.77 19.82
N ARG A 217 31.73 -8.03 20.37
CA ARG A 217 31.07 -7.12 21.32
C ARG A 217 31.81 -7.08 22.66
N ALA A 218 32.94 -6.38 22.76
CA ALA A 218 33.55 -5.88 24.01
C ALA A 218 34.81 -5.01 23.77
N GLY A 219 34.85 -4.29 22.65
CA GLY A 219 35.91 -3.33 22.34
C GLY A 219 37.12 -3.94 21.66
N ILE A 220 37.44 -3.42 20.47
CA ILE A 220 38.74 -2.82 20.12
C ILE A 220 38.73 -2.34 18.66
N ARG A 221 39.28 -1.11 18.51
CA ARG A 221 40.06 -0.42 17.46
C ARG A 221 39.82 -0.68 15.96
N GLY A 222 39.58 0.42 15.26
CA GLY A 222 39.44 0.51 13.81
C GLY A 222 40.71 0.83 13.03
N LEU A 223 40.57 0.75 11.70
CA LEU A 223 41.59 1.04 10.69
C LEU A 223 40.98 1.81 9.50
N VAL A 224 41.88 2.33 8.66
CA VAL A 224 41.71 3.46 7.73
C VAL A 224 41.52 2.97 6.29
N HIS A 225 40.47 3.45 5.60
CA HIS A 225 40.26 3.21 4.17
C HIS A 225 39.74 4.44 3.41
N HIS A 226 40.05 4.52 2.11
CA HIS A 226 39.85 5.70 1.27
C HIS A 226 38.51 5.74 0.50
N CYS A 227 37.89 4.59 0.19
CA CYS A 227 36.50 4.45 -0.28
C CYS A 227 36.13 2.95 -0.30
N VAL A 228 34.89 2.59 0.00
CA VAL A 228 34.40 1.21 -0.05
C VAL A 228 33.14 1.19 -0.91
N VAL A 229 33.12 0.31 -1.91
CA VAL A 229 32.03 0.19 -2.89
C VAL A 229 31.50 -1.23 -2.89
N GLU A 230 30.18 -1.40 -2.79
CA GLU A 230 29.52 -2.71 -2.83
C GLU A 230 28.14 -2.62 -3.50
N TYR A 231 27.69 -3.69 -4.14
CA TYR A 231 26.31 -3.80 -4.61
C TYR A 231 25.33 -3.99 -3.44
N ALA A 232 24.11 -3.47 -3.60
CA ALA A 232 23.02 -3.79 -2.67
C ALA A 232 22.60 -5.26 -2.84
N THR A 233 23.01 -6.11 -1.90
CA THR A 233 22.74 -7.55 -1.91
C THR A 233 21.27 -7.96 -2.09
N PRO A 234 20.24 -7.22 -1.60
CA PRO A 234 18.84 -7.60 -1.83
C PRO A 234 18.38 -7.50 -3.29
N LEU A 235 19.10 -6.78 -4.16
CA LEU A 235 18.75 -6.69 -5.58
C LEU A 235 18.91 -8.05 -6.27
N LEU A 236 19.88 -8.87 -5.86
CA LEU A 236 20.04 -10.22 -6.39
C LEU A 236 18.83 -11.11 -6.04
N THR A 237 18.24 -10.90 -4.86
CA THR A 237 17.00 -11.59 -4.48
C THR A 237 15.85 -11.18 -5.39
N LEU A 238 15.68 -9.89 -5.67
CA LEU A 238 14.65 -9.40 -6.60
C LEU A 238 14.85 -9.95 -8.01
N TYR A 239 16.09 -9.99 -8.50
CA TYR A 239 16.41 -10.56 -9.82
C TYR A 239 16.03 -12.05 -9.89
N LYS A 240 16.41 -12.86 -8.90
CA LYS A 240 16.05 -14.28 -8.85
C LYS A 240 14.54 -14.50 -8.79
N MET A 241 13.82 -13.73 -7.96
CA MET A 241 12.36 -13.79 -7.89
C MET A 241 11.68 -13.51 -9.24
N SER A 242 12.28 -12.66 -10.08
CA SER A 242 11.74 -12.35 -11.42
C SER A 242 11.98 -13.44 -12.47
N GLN A 243 12.99 -14.30 -12.27
CA GLN A 243 13.33 -15.38 -13.19
C GLN A 243 12.60 -16.69 -12.87
N GLU A 244 12.11 -16.84 -11.64
CA GLU A 244 11.40 -18.03 -11.16
C GLU A 244 9.87 -17.92 -11.25
N SER A 245 9.32 -16.79 -11.73
CA SER A 245 7.88 -16.54 -11.88
C SER A 245 7.33 -16.99 -13.23
#